data_AF-A0A919ZRD5-F1
#
_entry.id   AF-A0A919ZRD5-F1
#
_cell.length_a   1.000
_cell.length_b   1.000
_cell.length_c   1.000
_cell.angle_alpha   90.00
_cell.angle_beta   90.00
_cell.angle_gamma   90.00
#
_symmetry.space_group_name_H-M   'P 1'
#
loop_
_entity.id
_entity.type
_entity.pdbx_description
1 polymer ?
#
loop_
_entity_poly.entity_id
_entity_poly.type
_entity_poly.pdbx_seq_one_letter_code
_entity_poly.pdbx_strand_id
1 'polypeptide(L)' 'MSSGVTSIQVNEVMPYVQSGQMVGVLAGMPGAAEYESLIGQKGSATSGMDAQSVAHLVIVLFIVLGNISYFIDRKRSRKY' A
#
# COMPACT_ATOMS: atom_id res chain seq x y z
N MET A 1 -14.27 22.58 1.74
CA MET A 1 -13.43 22.10 0.62
C MET A 1 -12.94 20.70 0.94
N SER A 2 -13.03 19.77 -0.02
CA SER A 2 -12.53 18.39 0.07
C SER A 2 -11.57 18.17 -1.09
N SER A 3 -10.47 17.45 -0.87
CA SER A 3 -9.45 17.17 -1.89
C SER A 3 -9.15 15.67 -1.99
N GLY A 4 -8.78 15.20 -3.18
CA GLY A 4 -8.23 13.86 -3.38
C GLY A 4 -6.74 13.96 -3.65
N VAL A 5 -5.92 13.28 -2.85
CA VAL A 5 -4.46 13.34 -2.97
C VAL A 5 -3.88 11.94 -3.07
N THR A 6 -2.68 11.81 -3.61
CA THR A 6 -1.98 10.52 -3.63
C THR A 6 -1.67 10.06 -2.20
N SER A 7 -1.57 8.74 -1.96
CA SER A 7 -1.40 8.20 -0.59
C SER A 7 -0.19 8.79 0.15
N ILE A 8 0.86 9.16 -0.58
CA ILE A 8 2.07 9.81 -0.01
C ILE A 8 1.83 11.25 0.46
N GLN A 9 0.93 11.97 -0.21
CA GLN A 9 0.62 13.39 0.05
C GLN A 9 -0.39 13.57 1.18
N VAL A 10 -1.03 12.50 1.64
CA VAL A 10 -2.02 12.56 2.73
C VAL A 10 -1.42 13.21 3.97
N ASN A 11 -0.19 12.86 4.34
CA ASN A 11 0.48 13.42 5.50
C ASN A 11 0.73 14.94 5.38
N GLU A 12 0.94 15.44 4.17
CA GLU A 12 1.12 16.88 3.92
C GLU A 12 -0.21 17.65 4.04
N VAL A 13 -1.31 16.98 3.71
CA VAL A 13 -2.66 17.57 3.64
C VAL A 13 -3.40 17.46 4.98
N MET A 14 -3.08 16.45 5.80
CA MET A 14 -3.70 16.20 7.11
C MET A 14 -3.67 17.38 8.10
N PRO A 15 -2.58 18.17 8.22
CA PRO A 15 -2.56 19.34 9.10
C PRO A 15 -3.66 20.37 8.77
N TYR A 16 -3.98 20.54 7.49
CA TYR A 16 -5.03 21.46 7.05
C TYR A 16 -6.44 20.92 7.31
N VAL A 17 -6.61 19.60 7.35
CA VAL A 17 -7.87 18.97 7.78
C VAL A 17 -8.03 19.15 9.29
N GLN A 18 -6.96 18.96 10.06
CA GLN A 18 -6.96 19.14 11.52
C GLN A 18 -7.18 20.59 11.95
N SER A 19 -6.67 21.57 11.19
CA SER A 19 -6.87 23.01 11.45
C SER A 19 -8.28 23.50 11.04
N GLY A 20 -9.13 22.64 10.48
CA GLY A 20 -10.46 22.98 9.98
C GLY A 20 -10.47 23.76 8.67
N GLN A 21 -9.31 23.95 8.03
CA GLN A 21 -9.20 24.61 6.72
C GLN A 21 -9.71 23.72 5.58
N MET A 22 -9.63 22.39 5.75
CA MET A 22 -10.26 21.41 4.89
C MET A 22 -11.23 20.52 5.67
N VAL A 23 -12.33 20.15 5.01
CA VAL A 23 -13.40 19.33 5.61
C VAL A 23 -13.01 17.84 5.60
N GLY A 24 -12.20 17.42 4.63
CA GLY A 24 -11.75 16.04 4.50
C GLY A 24 -10.81 15.86 3.32
N VAL A 25 -10.14 14.72 3.29
CA VAL A 25 -9.23 14.32 2.22
C VAL A 25 -9.47 12.85 1.86
N LEU A 26 -9.60 12.55 0.57
CA LEU A 26 -9.58 11.19 0.06
C LEU A 26 -8.13 10.72 -0.04
N ALA A 27 -7.78 9.76 0.82
CA ALA A 27 -6.42 9.26 1.00
C ALA A 27 -6.00 8.26 -0.10
N GLY A 28 -5.67 8.77 -1.28
CA GLY A 28 -5.12 7.99 -2.39
C GLY A 28 -6.00 6.81 -2.81
N MET A 29 -5.34 5.75 -3.30
CA MET A 29 -6.01 4.53 -3.78
C MET A 29 -6.79 3.80 -2.67
N PRO A 30 -6.28 3.67 -1.42
CA PRO A 30 -7.05 3.07 -0.33
C PRO A 30 -8.31 3.87 0.01
N GLY A 31 -8.21 5.20 0.13
CA GLY A 31 -9.37 6.06 0.41
C GLY A 31 -10.39 6.05 -0.73
N ALA A 32 -9.93 5.99 -1.98
CA ALA A 32 -10.81 5.83 -3.13
C ALA A 32 -11.49 4.45 -3.16
N ALA A 33 -10.79 3.37 -2.79
CA ALA A 33 -11.36 2.02 -2.71
C ALA A 33 -12.39 1.89 -1.59
N GLU A 34 -12.14 2.51 -0.43
CA GLU A 34 -13.13 2.59 0.65
C GLU A 34 -14.37 3.38 0.22
N TYR A 35 -14.18 4.47 -0.52
CA TYR A 35 -15.30 5.23 -1.09
C TYR A 35 -16.12 4.40 -2.09
N GLU A 36 -15.46 3.69 -3.02
CA GLU A 36 -16.09 2.75 -3.97
C GLU A 36 -16.91 1.67 -3.24
N SER A 37 -16.36 1.11 -2.16
CA SER A 37 -17.04 0.13 -1.30
C SER A 37 -18.28 0.73 -0.60
N LEU A 38 -18.16 1.95 -0.06
CA LEU A 38 -19.26 2.65 0.60
C LEU A 38 -20.43 2.96 -0.35
N ILE A 39 -20.14 3.29 -1.61
CA ILE A 39 -21.18 3.52 -2.63
C ILE A 39 -21.64 2.22 -3.32
N GLY A 40 -21.09 1.07 -2.93
CA GLY A 40 -21.43 -0.25 -3.47
C GLY A 40 -21.01 -0.48 -4.92
N GLN A 41 -20.16 0.38 -5.48
CA GLN A 41 -19.67 0.28 -6.86
C GLN A 41 -18.16 0.08 -6.86
N LYS A 42 -17.76 -1.19 -7.03
CA LYS A 42 -16.34 -1.52 -7.22
C LYS A 42 -15.85 -0.94 -8.53
N GLY A 43 -14.78 -0.17 -8.48
CA GLY A 43 -14.15 0.43 -9.63
C GLY A 43 -12.65 0.13 -9.68
N SER A 44 -11.92 1.04 -10.32
CA SER A 44 -10.49 0.90 -10.55
C SER A 44 -9.68 0.99 -9.25
N ALA A 45 -10.16 1.70 -8.22
CA ALA A 45 -9.43 1.80 -6.96
C ALA A 45 -9.46 0.48 -6.18
N THR A 46 -10.62 -0.17 -6.11
CA THR A 46 -10.78 -1.50 -5.50
C THR A 46 -9.92 -2.54 -6.23
N SER A 47 -9.94 -2.53 -7.56
CA SER A 47 -9.12 -3.45 -8.37
C SER A 47 -7.62 -3.19 -8.23
N GLY A 48 -7.23 -1.91 -8.09
CA GLY A 48 -5.86 -1.50 -7.81
C GLY A 48 -5.36 -1.99 -6.45
N MET A 49 -6.22 -1.99 -5.43
CA MET A 49 -5.91 -2.55 -4.11
C MET A 49 -5.68 -4.06 -4.15
N ASP A 50 -6.48 -4.80 -4.94
CA ASP A 50 -6.28 -6.25 -5.14
C ASP A 50 -4.92 -6.54 -5.80
N ALA A 51 -4.59 -5.80 -6.86
CA ALA A 51 -3.30 -5.91 -7.54
C ALA A 51 -2.12 -5.57 -6.61
N GLN A 52 -2.26 -4.51 -5.80
CA GLN A 52 -1.25 -4.13 -4.81
C GLN A 52 -1.03 -5.24 -3.78
N SER A 53 -2.09 -5.88 -3.29
CA SER A 53 -2.00 -6.99 -2.32
C SER A 53 -1.23 -8.19 -2.88
N VAL A 54 -1.54 -8.61 -4.11
CA VAL A 54 -0.83 -9.71 -4.80
C VAL A 54 0.63 -9.37 -5.02
N ALA A 55 0.94 -8.14 -5.46
CA ALA A 55 2.32 -7.69 -5.65
C ALA A 55 3.12 -7.75 -4.34
N HIS A 56 2.53 -7.33 -3.22
CA HIS A 56 3.19 -7.41 -1.91
C HIS A 56 3.46 -8.86 -1.49
N LEU A 57 2.52 -9.79 -1.73
CA LEU A 57 2.75 -11.22 -1.46
C LEU A 57 3.91 -11.79 -2.27
N VAL A 58 4.03 -11.42 -3.55
CA VAL A 58 5.13 -11.86 -4.42
C VAL A 58 6.48 -11.33 -3.91
N ILE A 59 6.53 -10.05 -3.48
CA ILE A 59 7.75 -9.47 -2.91
C ILE A 59 8.17 -10.22 -1.64
N VAL A 60 7.23 -10.49 -0.73
CA VAL A 60 7.49 -11.25 0.50
C VAL A 60 8.02 -12.66 0.17
N LEU A 61 7.42 -13.34 -0.81
CA LEU A 61 7.87 -14.66 -1.26
C LEU A 61 9.33 -14.61 -1.73
N PHE A 62 9.70 -13.62 -2.55
CA PHE A 62 11.09 -13.48 -3.01
C PHE A 62 12.07 -13.15 -1.90
N ILE A 63 11.69 -12.35 -0.92
CA ILE A 63 12.52 -12.08 0.27
C ILE A 63 12.78 -13.39 1.04
N VAL A 64 11.76 -14.23 1.23
CA VAL A 64 11.90 -15.53 1.91
C VAL A 64 12.80 -16.47 1.12
N LEU A 65 12.59 -16.60 -0.19
CA LEU A 65 13.44 -17.44 -1.05
C LEU A 65 14.90 -16.98 -1.08
N GLY A 66 15.13 -15.66 -1.12
CA GLY A 66 16.46 -15.06 -1.06
C GLY A 66 17.17 -15.38 0.26
N ASN A 67 16.47 -15.25 1.39
CA ASN A 67 17.01 -15.61 2.70
C ASN A 67 17.32 -17.12 2.80
N ILE A 68 16.43 -17.99 2.32
CA ILE A 68 16.66 -19.45 2.31
C ILE A 68 17.92 -19.77 1.48
N SER A 69 18.04 -19.20 0.29
CA SER A 69 19.18 -19.39 -0.59
C SER A 69 20.48 -18.94 0.08
N TYR A 70 20.46 -17.78 0.74
CA TYR A 70 21.59 -17.28 1.53
C TYR A 70 22.01 -18.25 2.65
N PHE A 71 21.06 -18.80 3.41
CA PHE A 71 21.38 -19.73 4.50
C PHE A 71 21.92 -21.08 4.00
N ILE A 72 21.42 -21.57 2.86
CA ILE A 72 21.92 -22.79 2.23
C ILE A 72 23.37 -22.58 1.76
N ASP A 73 23.65 -21.46 1.10
CA ASP A 73 24.98 -21.13 0.61
C ASP A 73 25.98 -20.93 1.77
N ARG A 74 25.56 -20.18 2.80
CA ARG A 74 26.33 -20.00 4.05
C ARG A 74 26.69 -21.33 4.72
N LYS A 75 25.79 -22.33 4.72
CA LYS A 75 26.07 -23.66 5.27
C LYS A 75 27.04 -24.46 4.40
N ARG A 76 27.00 -24.32 3.07
CA ARG A 76 27.96 -24.97 2.16
C ARG A 76 29.36 -24.38 2.28
N SER A 77 29.50 -23.06 2.34
CA SER A 77 30.80 -22.39 2.50
C SER A 77 31.47 -22.59 3.86
N ARG A 78 30.74 -23.06 4.88
CA ARG A 78 31.32 -23.45 6.19
C ARG A 78 31.78 -24.91 6.25
N LYS A 79 31.43 -25.72 5.25
CA LYS A 79 31.76 -27.16 5.19
C LYS A 79 33.05 -27.43 4.40
N TYR A 80 33.53 -26.43 3.66
CA TYR A 80 34.88 -26.34 3.10
C TYR A 80 35.67 -25.29 3.90
#